data_AF-A0AAJ2MQY5-F1
#
_entry.id   AF-A0AAJ2MQY5-F1
#
_cell.length_a   1.000
_cell.length_b   1.000
_cell.length_c   1.000
_cell.angle_alpha   90.00
_cell.angle_beta   90.00
_cell.angle_gamma   90.00
#
_symmetry.space_group_name_H-M   'P 1'
#
loop_
_entity.id
_entity.type
_entity.pdbx_description
1 polymer ?
#
loop_
_entity_poly.entity_id
_entity_poly.type
_entity_poly.pdbx_seq_one_letter_code
_entity_poly.pdbx_strand_id
1 'polypeptide(L)'
;MIKFKDFYVSDSDYEEQMELFQNEHPNAEFIQITGGHMSPERIWFKYNDELKEQPELSIPKKIAELADKEFNQGDDVLRFGFSTTEFGFANEELRFWVTNYGEYDEVATERANILSAYLAGKALGVELVEVK
;
A
#
# COMPACT_ATOMS: atom_id res chain seq x y z
N MET A 1 -2.48 -21.11 2.31
CA MET A 1 -1.78 -22.21 1.58
C MET A 1 -1.19 -21.68 0.28
N ILE A 2 0.11 -21.86 0.03
CA ILE A 2 0.78 -21.36 -1.20
C ILE A 2 0.26 -22.11 -2.44
N LYS A 3 -0.09 -21.35 -3.47
CA LYS A 3 -0.55 -21.82 -4.77
C LYS A 3 0.28 -21.23 -5.91
N PHE A 4 0.16 -21.85 -7.08
CA PHE A 4 0.85 -21.45 -8.29
C PHE A 4 -0.15 -21.33 -9.44
N LYS A 5 0.06 -20.32 -10.30
CA LYS A 5 -0.72 -20.09 -11.51
C LYS A 5 0.23 -19.79 -12.66
N ASP A 6 0.03 -20.46 -13.79
CA ASP A 6 0.71 -20.14 -15.05
C ASP A 6 -0.25 -19.51 -16.08
N PHE A 7 0.32 -18.63 -16.90
CA PHE A 7 -0.32 -18.01 -18.07
C PHE A 7 0.46 -18.37 -19.32
N TYR A 8 -0.22 -18.83 -20.36
CA TYR A 8 0.38 -19.15 -21.64
C TYR A 8 0.39 -17.90 -22.52
N VAL A 9 1.57 -17.42 -22.90
CA VAL A 9 1.71 -16.19 -23.71
C VAL A 9 1.13 -16.37 -25.12
N SER A 10 0.98 -17.62 -25.58
CA SER A 10 0.33 -17.94 -26.85
C SER A 10 -1.19 -17.78 -26.84
N ASP A 11 -1.81 -17.68 -25.67
CA ASP A 11 -3.26 -17.54 -25.56
C ASP A 11 -3.63 -16.10 -25.92
N SER A 12 -4.64 -15.92 -26.77
CA SER A 12 -5.01 -14.61 -27.31
C SER A 12 -5.47 -13.60 -26.24
N ASP A 13 -5.91 -14.09 -25.09
CA ASP A 13 -6.48 -13.33 -23.98
C ASP A 13 -5.60 -13.40 -22.72
N TYR A 14 -4.34 -13.85 -22.83
CA TYR A 14 -3.49 -14.06 -21.66
C TYR A 14 -3.26 -12.78 -20.84
N GLU A 15 -3.16 -11.62 -21.49
CA GLU A 15 -2.98 -10.32 -20.82
C GLU A 15 -4.19 -9.97 -19.96
N GLU A 16 -5.40 -10.11 -20.51
CA GLU A 16 -6.65 -9.85 -19.80
C GLU A 16 -6.84 -10.83 -18.63
N GLN A 17 -6.58 -12.13 -18.86
CA GLN A 17 -6.64 -13.14 -17.80
C GLN A 17 -5.64 -12.88 -16.68
N MET A 18 -4.43 -12.41 -17.02
CA MET A 18 -3.39 -12.10 -16.05
C MET A 18 -3.73 -10.84 -15.24
N GLU A 19 -4.29 -9.81 -15.88
CA GLU A 19 -4.76 -8.60 -15.20
C GLU A 19 -5.90 -8.93 -14.22
N LEU A 20 -6.90 -9.69 -14.66
CA LEU A 20 -8.00 -10.16 -13.80
C LEU A 20 -7.46 -10.95 -12.60
N PHE A 21 -6.53 -11.88 -12.84
CA PHE A 21 -5.92 -12.66 -11.77
C PHE A 21 -5.15 -11.81 -10.77
N GLN A 22 -4.39 -10.80 -11.21
CA GLN A 22 -3.68 -9.90 -10.30
C GLN A 22 -4.64 -9.03 -9.47
N ASN A 23 -5.79 -8.64 -10.04
CA ASN A 23 -6.84 -7.94 -9.30
C ASN A 23 -7.51 -8.85 -8.26
N GLU A 24 -7.77 -10.12 -8.58
CA GLU A 24 -8.33 -11.10 -7.65
C GLU A 24 -7.35 -11.53 -6.56
N HIS A 25 -6.06 -11.59 -6.90
CA HIS A 25 -4.96 -12.01 -6.03
C HIS A 25 -3.87 -10.95 -5.96
N PRO A 26 -4.10 -9.81 -5.27
CA PRO A 26 -3.13 -8.72 -5.19
C PRO A 26 -1.82 -9.10 -4.47
N ASN A 27 -1.81 -10.24 -3.77
CA ASN A 27 -0.62 -10.82 -3.14
C ASN A 27 0.14 -11.79 -4.07
N ALA A 28 -0.25 -11.93 -5.33
CA ALA A 28 0.43 -12.78 -6.29
C ALA A 28 1.81 -12.21 -6.64
N GLU A 29 2.85 -13.01 -6.41
CA GLU A 29 4.25 -12.70 -6.70
C GLU A 29 4.65 -13.33 -8.03
N PHE A 30 5.24 -12.55 -8.92
CA PHE A 30 5.91 -13.10 -10.11
C PHE A 30 7.09 -13.98 -9.70
N ILE A 31 7.20 -15.15 -10.32
CA ILE A 31 8.30 -16.10 -10.06
C ILE A 31 9.31 -16.07 -11.20
N GLN A 32 8.85 -16.43 -12.40
CA GLN A 32 9.71 -16.66 -13.56
C GLN A 32 8.90 -16.81 -14.85
N ILE A 33 9.60 -16.71 -15.98
CA ILE A 33 9.11 -17.13 -17.30
C ILE A 33 9.80 -18.44 -17.67
N THR A 34 9.04 -19.39 -18.22
CA THR A 34 9.54 -20.68 -18.69
C THR A 34 9.09 -20.94 -20.13
N GLY A 35 9.73 -21.86 -20.84
CA GLY A 35 9.43 -22.15 -22.25
C GLY A 35 10.22 -21.26 -23.21
N GLY A 36 9.76 -21.13 -24.46
CA GLY A 36 10.38 -20.34 -25.52
C GLY A 36 10.72 -21.16 -26.75
N HIS A 37 12.01 -21.38 -27.00
CA HIS A 37 12.54 -21.87 -28.29
C HIS A 37 11.86 -23.13 -28.87
N MET A 38 11.36 -24.04 -28.02
CA MET A 38 10.72 -25.30 -28.45
C MET A 38 9.39 -25.57 -27.74
N SER A 39 8.87 -24.63 -26.94
CA SER A 39 7.63 -24.78 -26.20
C SER A 39 6.97 -23.43 -25.94
N PRO A 40 5.64 -23.35 -25.83
CA PRO A 40 4.95 -22.09 -25.53
C PRO A 40 5.51 -21.43 -24.27
N GLU A 41 5.74 -20.12 -24.34
CA GLU A 41 6.17 -19.32 -23.20
C GLU A 41 5.07 -19.30 -22.12
N ARG A 42 5.49 -19.44 -20.87
CA ARG A 42 4.62 -19.42 -19.70
C ARG A 42 5.14 -18.48 -18.64
N ILE A 43 4.26 -17.66 -18.09
CA ILE A 43 4.54 -16.75 -16.97
C ILE A 43 3.98 -17.36 -15.69
N TRP A 44 4.81 -17.51 -14.66
CA TRP A 44 4.43 -18.15 -13.40
C TRP A 44 4.29 -17.14 -12.27
N PHE A 45 3.18 -17.26 -11.54
CA PHE A 45 2.90 -16.53 -10.30
C PHE A 45 2.74 -17.49 -9.13
N LYS A 46 3.19 -17.05 -7.95
CA LYS A 46 2.94 -17.67 -6.64
C LYS A 46 1.93 -16.80 -5.91
N TYR A 47 0.88 -17.36 -5.34
CA TYR A 47 -0.11 -16.59 -4.59
C TYR A 47 -0.60 -17.38 -3.38
N ASN A 48 -1.37 -16.74 -2.50
CA ASN A 48 -2.02 -17.39 -1.37
C ASN A 48 -3.50 -16.98 -1.35
N ASP A 49 -4.41 -17.94 -1.16
CA ASP A 49 -5.85 -17.68 -1.00
C ASP A 49 -6.19 -16.96 0.30
N GLU A 50 -5.28 -17.04 1.28
CA GLU A 50 -5.29 -16.09 2.37
C GLU A 50 -4.94 -14.75 1.70
N LEU A 51 -5.99 -14.02 1.30
CA LEU A 51 -5.96 -12.57 1.28
C LEU A 51 -5.16 -12.23 2.53
N LYS A 52 -3.92 -11.74 2.37
CA LYS A 52 -3.40 -10.84 3.39
C LYS A 52 -4.51 -9.83 3.46
N GLU A 53 -5.31 -9.87 4.53
CA GLU A 53 -6.40 -8.93 4.77
C GLU A 53 -5.79 -7.61 4.35
N GLN A 54 -6.29 -7.04 3.23
CA GLN A 54 -5.85 -5.70 2.89
C GLN A 54 -6.18 -4.94 4.16
N PRO A 55 -5.17 -4.35 4.83
CA PRO A 55 -5.43 -3.73 6.10
C PRO A 55 -6.56 -2.74 5.84
N GLU A 56 -7.68 -2.89 6.55
CA GLU A 56 -8.72 -1.88 6.54
C GLU A 56 -8.04 -0.61 7.00
N LEU A 57 -7.67 0.24 6.03
CA LEU A 57 -6.94 1.46 6.29
C LEU A 57 -7.84 2.28 7.19
N SER A 58 -7.49 2.32 8.47
CA SER A 58 -8.26 3.00 9.47
C SER A 58 -7.34 3.83 10.32
N ILE A 59 -7.78 5.04 10.60
CA ILE A 59 -7.05 6.02 11.39
C ILE A 59 -7.88 6.36 12.62
N PRO A 60 -7.27 6.38 13.84
CA PRO A 60 -8.01 6.83 15.00
C PRO A 60 -8.50 8.26 14.82
N LYS A 61 -9.75 8.55 15.19
CA LYS A 61 -10.38 9.87 15.04
C LYS A 61 -9.52 11.01 15.59
N LYS A 62 -8.92 10.81 16.75
CA LYS A 62 -8.02 11.79 17.37
C LYS A 62 -6.82 12.11 16.46
N ILE A 63 -6.23 11.11 15.82
CA ILE A 63 -5.09 11.28 14.91
C ILE A 63 -5.55 12.00 13.63
N ALA A 64 -6.71 11.65 13.08
CA ALA A 64 -7.28 12.34 11.93
C ALA A 64 -7.53 13.83 12.20
N GLU A 65 -8.07 14.18 13.38
CA GLU A 65 -8.28 15.56 13.81
C GLU A 65 -6.97 16.35 13.94
N LEU A 66 -5.92 15.71 14.48
CA LEU A 66 -4.59 16.31 14.57
C LEU A 66 -3.97 16.52 13.18
N ALA A 67 -4.07 15.52 12.31
CA ALA A 67 -3.61 15.59 10.93
C ALA A 67 -4.32 16.69 10.15
N ASP A 68 -5.66 16.81 10.28
CA ASP A 68 -6.45 17.88 9.67
C ASP A 68 -6.01 19.26 10.16
N LYS A 69 -5.74 19.39 11.46
CA LYS A 69 -5.30 20.67 12.03
C LYS A 69 -3.94 21.08 11.49
N GLU A 70 -2.99 20.15 11.39
CA GLU A 70 -1.67 20.45 10.82
C GLU A 70 -1.72 20.71 9.32
N PHE A 71 -2.48 19.90 8.58
CA PHE A 71 -2.64 20.04 7.13
C PHE A 71 -3.23 21.40 6.74
N ASN A 72 -4.21 21.90 7.50
CA ASN A 72 -4.86 23.19 7.23
C ASN A 72 -4.12 24.41 7.80
N GLN A 73 -3.07 24.23 8.60
CA GLN A 73 -2.40 25.34 9.30
C GLN A 73 -1.48 26.20 8.43
N GLY A 74 -1.25 25.85 7.16
CA GLY A 74 -0.64 26.74 6.17
C GLY A 74 0.85 27.04 6.39
N ASP A 75 1.64 26.67 5.39
CA ASP A 75 2.88 27.34 4.96
C ASP A 75 4.22 27.24 5.70
N ASP A 76 4.43 26.52 6.82
CA ASP A 76 5.84 26.38 7.30
C ASP A 76 6.25 25.05 7.98
N VAL A 77 5.34 24.09 8.21
CA VAL A 77 5.69 22.90 9.03
C VAL A 77 5.56 21.55 8.30
N LEU A 78 4.77 21.48 7.23
CA LEU A 78 4.63 20.23 6.46
C LEU A 78 5.51 20.26 5.20
N ARG A 79 6.83 20.14 5.39
CA ARG A 79 7.65 19.52 4.35
C ARG A 79 7.28 18.04 4.30
N PHE A 80 6.26 17.69 3.52
CA PHE A 80 6.06 16.32 3.04
C PHE A 80 7.19 15.96 2.06
N GLY A 81 8.40 15.81 2.59
CA GLY A 81 9.49 15.15 1.90
C GLY A 81 9.40 13.66 2.23
N PHE A 82 9.02 12.84 1.25
CA PHE A 82 9.20 11.39 1.32
C PHE A 82 10.70 11.07 1.26
N SER A 83 11.45 11.39 2.31
CA SER A 83 12.66 10.65 2.63
C SER A 83 12.34 9.79 3.84
N THR A 84 12.80 8.54 3.80
CA THR A 84 12.61 7.51 4.83
C THR A 84 13.21 7.86 6.20
N THR A 85 13.49 9.13 6.47
CA THR A 85 14.27 9.62 7.59
C THR A 85 13.60 10.73 8.40
N GLU A 86 12.68 11.55 7.87
CA GLU A 86 12.14 12.68 8.65
C GLU A 86 10.68 13.03 8.30
N PHE A 87 9.73 12.56 9.11
CA PHE A 87 8.42 13.19 9.20
C PHE A 87 8.51 14.43 10.10
N GLY A 88 8.28 15.61 9.54
CA GLY A 88 8.15 16.86 10.30
C GLY A 88 6.72 17.05 10.78
N PHE A 89 6.40 16.54 11.98
CA PHE A 89 5.14 16.84 12.66
C PHE A 89 5.36 17.92 13.72
N ALA A 90 4.51 18.95 13.75
CA ALA A 90 4.54 19.95 14.82
C ALA A 90 4.01 19.37 16.13
N ASN A 91 3.07 18.43 16.02
CA ASN A 91 2.35 17.79 17.08
C ASN A 91 3.08 16.51 17.48
N GLU A 92 3.56 16.50 18.72
CA GLU A 92 4.29 15.37 19.26
C GLU A 92 3.44 14.09 19.31
N GLU A 93 2.12 14.18 19.53
CA GLU A 93 1.25 13.00 19.57
C GLU A 93 1.09 12.35 18.19
N LEU A 94 0.90 13.16 17.15
CA LEU A 94 0.89 12.69 15.76
C LEU A 94 2.26 12.08 15.39
N ARG A 95 3.35 12.74 15.79
CA ARG A 95 4.71 12.22 15.63
C ARG A 95 4.87 10.85 16.31
N PHE A 96 4.52 10.74 17.59
CA PHE A 96 4.66 9.51 18.35
C PHE A 96 3.83 8.37 17.77
N TRP A 97 2.63 8.68 17.29
CA TRP A 97 1.79 7.68 16.65
C TRP A 97 2.46 7.13 15.38
N VAL A 98 2.96 8.00 14.49
CA VAL A 98 3.63 7.58 13.25
C VAL A 98 4.97 6.89 13.50
N THR A 99 5.82 7.43 14.38
CA THR A 99 7.22 6.98 14.49
C THR A 99 7.45 5.93 15.57
N ASN A 100 6.40 5.45 16.27
CA ASN A 100 6.49 4.48 17.36
C ASN A 100 7.68 4.72 18.33
N TYR A 101 7.71 5.87 19.01
CA TYR A 101 8.83 6.29 19.89
C TYR A 101 10.19 6.52 19.20
N GLY A 102 10.21 6.70 17.88
CA GLY A 102 11.40 7.04 17.10
C GLY A 102 12.11 5.82 16.50
N GLU A 103 11.55 4.63 16.67
CA GLU A 103 12.01 3.42 16.02
C GLU A 103 11.19 3.19 14.74
N TYR A 104 11.88 3.17 13.60
CA TYR A 104 11.29 2.75 12.32
C TYR A 104 11.16 1.22 12.32
N ASP A 105 10.00 0.72 12.74
CA ASP A 105 9.61 -0.68 12.61
C ASP A 105 8.48 -0.86 11.58
N GLU A 106 8.01 -2.10 11.38
CA GLU A 106 6.91 -2.40 10.46
C GLU A 106 5.62 -1.62 10.83
N VAL A 107 5.38 -1.40 12.13
CA VAL A 107 4.19 -0.70 12.64
C VAL A 107 4.26 0.80 12.35
N ALA A 108 5.44 1.41 12.52
CA ALA A 108 5.67 2.81 12.18
C ALA A 108 5.49 3.04 10.68
N THR A 109 6.00 2.12 9.86
CA THR A 109 5.84 2.15 8.41
C THR A 109 4.37 2.05 7.99
N GLU A 110 3.61 1.15 8.62
CA GLU A 110 2.17 1.00 8.36
C GLU A 110 1.39 2.27 8.71
N ARG A 111 1.62 2.85 9.90
CA ARG A 111 0.94 4.08 10.33
C ARG A 111 1.27 5.29 9.45
N ALA A 112 2.53 5.40 9.02
CA ALA A 112 2.97 6.40 8.04
C ALA A 112 2.21 6.27 6.71
N ASN A 113 2.01 5.03 6.24
CA ASN A 113 1.26 4.76 5.01
C ASN A 113 -0.24 5.10 5.18
N ILE A 114 -0.85 4.73 6.31
CA ILE A 114 -2.25 5.07 6.64
C ILE A 114 -2.44 6.60 6.64
N LEU A 115 -1.55 7.34 7.30
CA LEU A 115 -1.62 8.81 7.33
C LEU A 115 -1.50 9.42 5.94
N SER A 116 -0.56 8.90 5.14
CA SER A 116 -0.35 9.37 3.77
C SER A 116 -1.59 9.14 2.90
N ALA A 117 -2.21 7.96 3.00
CA ALA A 117 -3.45 7.63 2.31
C ALA A 117 -4.62 8.53 2.78
N TYR A 118 -4.73 8.79 4.09
CA TYR A 118 -5.76 9.68 4.64
C TYR A 118 -5.66 11.09 4.07
N LEU A 119 -4.46 11.68 4.08
CA LEU A 119 -4.24 13.03 3.58
C LEU A 119 -4.37 13.13 2.05
N ALA A 120 -3.91 12.12 1.31
CA ALA A 120 -4.12 12.04 -0.13
C ALA A 120 -5.62 11.98 -0.48
N GLY A 121 -6.39 11.17 0.25
CA GLY A 121 -7.84 11.11 0.10
C GLY A 121 -8.50 12.46 0.33
N LYS A 122 -8.12 13.16 1.40
CA LYS A 122 -8.63 14.51 1.72
C LYS A 122 -8.29 15.52 0.62
N ALA A 123 -7.07 15.51 0.08
CA ALA A 123 -6.66 16.40 -1.00
C ALA A 123 -7.42 16.14 -2.31
N LEU A 124 -7.78 14.87 -2.57
CA LEU A 124 -8.52 14.44 -3.76
C LEU A 124 -10.05 14.49 -3.57
N GLY A 125 -10.55 14.72 -2.35
CA GLY A 125 -11.97 14.67 -2.04
C GLY A 125 -12.56 13.25 -2.08
N VAL A 126 -11.75 12.22 -1.83
CA VAL A 126 -12.16 10.81 -1.81
C VAL A 126 -11.85 10.17 -0.46
N GLU A 127 -12.69 9.23 -0.03
CA GLU A 127 -12.47 8.48 1.22
C GLU A 127 -11.60 7.25 0.94
N LEU A 128 -10.30 7.32 1.28
CA LEU A 128 -9.36 6.20 1.16
C LEU A 128 -9.13 5.44 2.47
N VAL A 129 -9.52 6.04 3.60
CA VAL A 129 -9.22 5.57 4.95
C VAL A 129 -10.44 5.83 5.84
N GLU A 130 -10.86 4.82 6.60
CA GLU A 130 -11.95 4.94 7.59
C GLU A 130 -11.46 5.66 8.85
N VAL A 131 -12.26 6.57 9.40
CA VAL A 131 -11.97 7.23 10.68
C VAL A 131 -12.70 6.47 11.80
N LYS A 132 -11.95 5.84 12.72
CA LYS A 132 -12.48 5.01 13.82
C LYS A 132 -12.35 5.69 15.19
#